data_AF-A0A7N0TVV1-F1
#
_entry.id   AF-A0A7N0TVV1-F1
#
_cell.length_a   1.000
_cell.length_b   1.000
_cell.length_c   1.000
_cell.angle_alpha   90.00
_cell.angle_beta   90.00
_cell.angle_gamma   90.00
#
_symmetry.space_group_name_H-M   'P 1'
#
loop_
_entity.id
_entity.type
_entity.pdbx_description
1 polymer ?
#
loop_
_entity_poly.entity_id
_entity_poly.type
_entity_poly.pdbx_seq_one_letter_code
_entity_poly.pdbx_strand_id
1 'polypeptide(L)'
;MLPSTFPSLASPRGSLSHLLPPALLGASDCADRRRSAESVERGIMEVELTGEQMALRFFELRLLRCTLPLVQLSDSAVINGVPDQKNAAASGQLHTLDVLISNMVSLIESGKYVEALASSDVSLSVFELDANSFYGNDVESADHFYAGLVEHVDLFFKSKSSIDDALYRAFLVMTIAVAALLAFVQCNVTGPIEALPPCPLPLRVLQSLEWENWARNQIMSAGSDLLGKFTNLQYLVFAKMLLTRTKDFLFGETVESPFGIRTISWWLARINLIQQKIMDEHSSSLFDSLQVLFKETLDLFGTKEKVRSYWGAKYIHEEEASTMTAMLYLEAGIMEQTYSRLDKCRLHFRSAELESGLELAVTGVLGMRTMHQEEAKAQLVLVTNSNSALIDSQGLSQDSSDQLVQSNGHDTLQVHQSKMLEVSDVLMTPKLVACGNSKVKGGQNGSKSLKPIQQAVVLAQCLLIEKSTRNDEMQRWDMAPYIEAIDLQEYSPFIIRCFCDILRIRWESTRSRTKERALLMMEELQPVKKFD
;
A
#
# COMPACT_ATOMS: atom_id res chain seq x y z
N MET A 1 22.71 58.35 7.29
CA MET A 1 22.57 59.27 6.15
C MET A 1 21.35 58.83 5.34
N LEU A 2 20.27 59.59 5.47
CA LEU A 2 19.08 59.65 4.59
C LEU A 2 19.44 60.46 3.32
N PRO A 3 18.69 60.39 2.19
CA PRO A 3 17.30 60.90 2.04
C PRO A 3 16.35 59.92 1.28
N SER A 4 15.04 59.76 1.57
CA SER A 4 13.86 60.66 1.45
C SER A 4 13.64 61.17 0.01
N THR A 5 12.49 61.01 -0.67
CA THR A 5 11.15 61.55 -0.35
C THR A 5 10.06 61.04 -1.30
N PHE A 6 8.83 60.89 -0.76
CA PHE A 6 7.51 60.84 -1.41
C PHE A 6 7.07 62.22 -1.99
N PRO A 7 5.93 62.31 -2.72
CA PRO A 7 4.69 62.78 -2.06
C PRO A 7 3.38 62.09 -2.51
N SER A 8 2.33 62.37 -1.72
CA SER A 8 0.98 61.78 -1.61
C SER A 8 -0.15 62.69 -2.15
N LEU A 9 -1.41 62.20 -1.98
CA LEU A 9 -2.75 62.87 -1.96
C LEU A 9 -3.57 62.76 -3.27
N ALA A 10 -4.89 62.51 -3.31
CA ALA A 10 -5.98 62.47 -2.32
C ALA A 10 -7.20 61.68 -2.86
N SER A 11 -8.16 61.38 -1.98
CA SER A 11 -9.49 60.81 -2.27
C SER A 11 -10.49 61.84 -2.82
N PRO A 12 -11.69 61.39 -3.23
CA PRO A 12 -12.88 61.91 -2.53
C PRO A 12 -13.97 60.86 -2.24
N ARG A 13 -14.76 61.17 -1.21
CA ARG A 13 -16.02 60.53 -0.80
C ARG A 13 -17.18 60.96 -1.71
N GLY A 14 -18.16 60.07 -1.89
CA GLY A 14 -19.49 60.42 -2.40
C GLY A 14 -20.49 59.26 -2.20
N SER A 15 -21.40 59.44 -1.25
CA SER A 15 -22.54 58.56 -0.94
C SER A 15 -23.76 59.00 -1.79
N LEU A 16 -24.57 58.06 -2.29
CA LEU A 16 -26.05 58.13 -2.27
C LEU A 16 -26.71 56.88 -2.87
N SER A 17 -27.88 56.62 -2.30
CA SER A 17 -28.78 55.46 -2.28
C SER A 17 -29.77 55.34 -3.45
N HIS A 18 -30.42 54.17 -3.50
CA HIS A 18 -31.74 53.82 -4.07
C HIS A 18 -31.81 53.31 -5.53
N LEU A 19 -32.16 52.03 -5.71
CA LEU A 19 -33.43 51.53 -6.31
C LEU A 19 -33.34 50.03 -6.75
N LEU A 20 -34.04 49.15 -6.03
CA LEU A 20 -34.73 47.95 -6.57
C LEU A 20 -36.05 48.41 -7.26
N PRO A 21 -36.84 47.62 -8.04
CA PRO A 21 -36.95 46.14 -8.23
C PRO A 21 -37.21 45.77 -9.74
N PRO A 22 -37.92 44.69 -10.19
CA PRO A 22 -38.50 43.50 -9.53
C PRO A 22 -38.28 42.12 -10.21
N ALA A 23 -38.69 41.08 -9.48
CA ALA A 23 -38.87 39.70 -9.92
C ALA A 23 -40.12 39.52 -10.81
N LEU A 24 -40.03 38.63 -11.80
CA LEU A 24 -41.18 37.97 -12.45
C LEU A 24 -40.89 36.49 -12.69
N LEU A 25 -41.89 35.68 -12.32
CA LEU A 25 -41.95 34.23 -12.39
C LEU A 25 -41.94 33.69 -13.83
N GLY A 26 -41.31 32.52 -14.01
CA GLY A 26 -41.45 31.68 -15.19
C GLY A 26 -41.23 30.21 -14.81
N ALA A 27 -42.30 29.55 -14.38
CA ALA A 27 -42.34 28.13 -14.11
C ALA A 27 -42.39 27.35 -15.44
N SER A 28 -41.27 26.77 -15.88
CA SER A 28 -41.27 25.72 -16.92
C SER A 28 -40.08 24.76 -16.89
N ASP A 29 -39.08 24.95 -16.02
CA ASP A 29 -37.77 24.28 -16.19
C ASP A 29 -37.56 23.00 -15.34
N CYS A 30 -38.61 22.52 -14.64
CA CYS A 30 -38.50 21.39 -13.72
C CYS A 30 -38.89 20.02 -14.33
N ALA A 31 -39.53 20.00 -15.50
CA ALA A 31 -39.93 18.77 -16.17
C ALA A 31 -38.84 18.22 -17.12
N ASP A 32 -38.05 19.08 -17.75
CA ASP A 32 -37.00 18.66 -18.68
C ASP A 32 -35.72 18.16 -17.99
N ARG A 33 -35.45 18.62 -16.75
CA ARG A 33 -34.35 18.04 -15.94
C ARG A 33 -34.65 16.64 -15.42
N ARG A 34 -35.92 16.26 -15.25
CA ARG A 34 -36.29 14.89 -14.85
C ARG A 34 -36.22 13.90 -16.01
N ARG A 35 -36.56 14.30 -17.24
CA ARG A 35 -36.37 13.43 -18.43
C ARG A 35 -34.91 13.28 -18.85
N SER A 36 -34.09 14.31 -18.59
CA SER A 36 -32.64 14.23 -18.80
C SER A 36 -31.93 13.37 -17.75
N ALA A 37 -32.38 13.41 -16.49
CA ALA A 37 -31.87 12.51 -15.44
C ALA A 37 -32.29 11.03 -15.64
N GLU A 38 -33.51 10.77 -16.12
CA GLU A 38 -33.98 9.40 -16.43
C GLU A 38 -33.42 8.82 -17.75
N SER A 39 -32.76 9.64 -18.58
CA SER A 39 -32.06 9.17 -19.79
C SER A 39 -30.56 8.92 -19.58
N VAL A 40 -29.98 9.33 -18.45
CA VAL A 40 -28.59 9.03 -18.07
C VAL A 40 -28.50 7.72 -17.27
N GLU A 41 -29.62 7.21 -16.75
CA GLU A 41 -29.71 5.91 -16.05
C GLU A 41 -29.87 4.69 -17.00
N ARG A 42 -29.90 4.90 -18.31
CA ARG A 42 -29.92 3.82 -19.32
C ARG A 42 -28.71 3.92 -20.22
N GLY A 43 -27.57 3.41 -19.74
CA GLY A 43 -26.35 3.39 -20.55
C GLY A 43 -25.10 2.84 -19.89
N ILE A 44 -25.19 2.13 -18.75
CA ILE A 44 -24.14 1.17 -18.42
C ILE A 44 -24.58 -0.11 -19.11
N MET A 45 -24.17 -0.29 -20.37
CA MET A 45 -24.12 -1.65 -20.90
C MET A 45 -23.18 -2.41 -19.96
N GLU A 46 -23.72 -3.31 -19.14
CA GLU A 46 -22.94 -4.45 -18.68
C GLU A 46 -22.44 -5.12 -19.95
N VAL A 47 -21.22 -4.80 -20.36
CA VAL A 47 -20.59 -5.54 -21.44
C VAL A 47 -20.42 -6.95 -20.89
N GLU A 48 -21.15 -7.91 -21.47
CA GLU A 48 -21.01 -9.31 -21.13
C GLU A 48 -19.54 -9.71 -21.34
N LEU A 49 -18.81 -9.83 -20.23
CA LEU A 49 -17.43 -10.30 -20.22
C LEU A 49 -17.40 -11.74 -20.69
N THR A 50 -16.41 -12.09 -21.51
CA THR A 50 -16.18 -13.50 -21.83
C THR A 50 -15.76 -14.25 -20.56
N GLY A 51 -15.99 -15.56 -20.50
CA GLY A 51 -15.55 -16.40 -19.38
C GLY A 51 -14.04 -16.26 -19.10
N GLU A 52 -13.25 -16.13 -20.16
CA GLU A 52 -11.79 -15.99 -20.11
C GLU A 52 -11.36 -14.64 -19.51
N GLN A 53 -12.07 -13.55 -19.83
CA GLN A 53 -11.80 -12.22 -19.27
C GLN A 53 -12.20 -12.12 -17.80
N MET A 54 -13.28 -12.81 -17.39
CA MET A 54 -13.65 -12.90 -15.98
C MET A 54 -12.58 -13.66 -15.17
N ALA A 55 -12.03 -14.74 -15.73
CA ALA A 55 -10.94 -15.49 -15.08
C ALA A 55 -9.68 -14.62 -14.88
N LEU A 56 -9.27 -13.82 -15.88
CA LEU A 56 -8.16 -12.88 -15.73
C LEU A 56 -8.39 -11.85 -14.62
N ARG A 57 -9.58 -11.23 -14.57
CA ARG A 57 -9.91 -10.29 -13.48
C ARG A 57 -9.86 -10.95 -12.10
N PHE A 58 -10.22 -12.22 -12.01
CA PHE A 58 -10.12 -12.98 -10.78
C PHE A 58 -8.65 -13.21 -10.37
N PHE A 59 -7.77 -13.60 -11.30
CA PHE A 59 -6.33 -13.68 -11.02
C PHE A 59 -5.74 -12.32 -10.63
N GLU A 60 -6.15 -11.24 -11.29
CA GLU A 60 -5.71 -9.88 -10.98
C GLU A 60 -6.08 -9.48 -9.55
N LEU A 61 -7.32 -9.79 -9.12
CA LEU A 61 -7.78 -9.54 -7.76
C LEU A 61 -6.96 -10.33 -6.74
N ARG A 62 -6.72 -11.63 -7.00
CA ARG A 62 -5.89 -12.50 -6.15
C ARG A 62 -4.47 -11.96 -5.99
N LEU A 63 -3.86 -11.52 -7.09
CA LEU A 63 -2.52 -10.95 -7.05
C LEU A 63 -2.48 -9.66 -6.22
N LEU A 64 -3.47 -8.77 -6.39
CA LEU A 64 -3.54 -7.54 -5.62
C LEU A 64 -3.79 -7.79 -4.12
N ARG A 65 -4.59 -8.81 -3.76
CA ARG A 65 -4.80 -9.27 -2.38
C ARG A 65 -3.53 -9.64 -1.64
N CYS A 66 -2.48 -10.09 -2.35
CA CYS A 66 -1.18 -10.37 -1.74
C CYS A 66 -0.52 -9.14 -1.10
N THR A 67 -0.97 -7.94 -1.45
CA THR A 67 -0.47 -6.67 -0.87
C THR A 67 -1.45 -6.00 0.07
N LEU A 68 -2.67 -6.54 0.20
CA LEU A 68 -3.68 -6.02 1.09
C LEU A 68 -3.57 -6.73 2.44
N PRO A 69 -3.84 -6.04 3.55
CA PRO A 69 -3.98 -6.74 4.82
C PRO A 69 -5.17 -7.70 4.70
N LEU A 70 -4.93 -9.00 4.91
CA LEU A 70 -6.00 -9.99 4.91
C LEU A 70 -7.06 -9.55 5.92
N VAL A 71 -8.25 -9.24 5.42
CA VAL A 71 -9.45 -9.30 6.24
C VAL A 71 -9.55 -10.76 6.67
N GLN A 72 -9.65 -11.03 7.96
CA GLN A 72 -10.02 -12.36 8.45
C GLN A 72 -11.45 -12.65 7.98
N LEU A 73 -11.57 -13.04 6.70
CA LEU A 73 -12.76 -13.66 6.17
C LEU A 73 -12.78 -15.03 6.83
N SER A 74 -13.77 -15.26 7.69
CA SER A 74 -14.09 -16.58 8.18
C SER A 74 -14.01 -17.59 7.04
N ASP A 75 -13.32 -18.71 7.28
CA ASP A 75 -12.81 -19.72 6.33
C ASP A 75 -13.85 -20.34 5.35
N SER A 76 -15.08 -19.85 5.31
CA SER A 76 -16.15 -20.36 4.45
C SER A 76 -16.21 -19.72 3.06
N ALA A 77 -15.54 -18.59 2.78
CA ALA A 77 -15.77 -17.83 1.54
C ALA A 77 -14.66 -17.95 0.48
N VAL A 78 -13.45 -18.39 0.84
CA VAL A 78 -12.27 -18.31 -0.04
C VAL A 78 -12.16 -19.47 -1.03
N ILE A 79 -12.93 -20.57 -0.86
CA ILE A 79 -12.72 -21.80 -1.65
C ILE A 79 -13.73 -22.02 -2.79
N ASN A 80 -14.88 -21.34 -2.84
CA ASN A 80 -15.95 -21.72 -3.78
C ASN A 80 -16.18 -20.72 -4.92
N GLY A 81 -15.09 -20.28 -5.58
CA GLY A 81 -15.16 -19.26 -6.62
C GLY A 81 -14.21 -19.44 -7.80
N VAL A 82 -13.66 -20.64 -8.04
CA VAL A 82 -13.18 -20.93 -9.40
C VAL A 82 -14.45 -21.06 -10.26
N PRO A 83 -14.64 -20.28 -11.33
CA PRO A 83 -15.76 -20.51 -12.24
C PRO A 83 -15.70 -21.97 -12.68
N ASP A 84 -16.79 -22.72 -12.49
CA ASP A 84 -16.91 -24.12 -12.89
C ASP A 84 -16.29 -24.32 -14.28
N GLN A 85 -15.16 -25.03 -14.33
CA GLN A 85 -14.55 -25.53 -15.57
C GLN A 85 -15.46 -26.62 -16.14
N LYS A 86 -16.67 -26.25 -16.58
CA LYS A 86 -17.53 -27.10 -17.38
C LYS A 86 -17.97 -26.31 -18.60
N ASN A 87 -17.27 -26.60 -19.69
CA ASN A 87 -17.63 -26.33 -21.08
C ASN A 87 -17.16 -24.97 -21.62
N ALA A 88 -15.87 -24.86 -21.92
CA ALA A 88 -15.40 -24.06 -23.04
C ALA A 88 -14.29 -24.83 -23.75
N ALA A 89 -14.46 -25.08 -25.05
CA ALA A 89 -13.43 -25.63 -25.91
C ALA A 89 -12.35 -24.57 -26.13
N ALA A 90 -11.58 -24.23 -25.09
CA ALA A 90 -10.44 -23.34 -25.20
C ALA A 90 -9.36 -24.02 -26.04
N SER A 91 -8.72 -23.25 -26.92
CA SER A 91 -7.52 -23.71 -27.62
C SER A 91 -6.48 -24.22 -26.60
N GLY A 92 -5.79 -25.32 -26.90
CA GLY A 92 -4.87 -25.96 -25.94
C GLY A 92 -3.79 -25.02 -25.38
N GLN A 93 -3.43 -23.98 -26.14
CA GLN A 93 -2.48 -22.93 -25.74
C GLN A 93 -3.01 -22.06 -24.60
N LEU A 94 -4.26 -21.58 -24.70
CA LEU A 94 -4.85 -20.69 -23.68
C LEU A 94 -5.05 -21.43 -22.36
N HIS A 95 -5.47 -22.71 -22.44
CA HIS A 95 -5.56 -23.56 -21.25
C HIS A 95 -4.19 -23.76 -20.58
N THR A 96 -3.11 -23.85 -21.36
CA THR A 96 -1.76 -23.96 -20.82
C THR A 96 -1.35 -22.68 -20.08
N LEU A 97 -1.62 -21.50 -20.67
CA LEU A 97 -1.35 -20.20 -20.03
C LEU A 97 -2.16 -20.01 -18.74
N ASP A 98 -3.43 -20.39 -18.73
CA ASP A 98 -4.31 -20.36 -17.55
C ASP A 98 -3.75 -21.18 -16.39
N VAL A 99 -3.31 -22.43 -16.66
CA VAL A 99 -2.69 -23.30 -15.65
C VAL A 99 -1.38 -22.69 -15.13
N LEU A 100 -0.53 -22.16 -16.01
CA LEU A 100 0.72 -21.50 -15.60
C LEU A 100 0.46 -20.27 -14.72
N ILE A 101 -0.48 -19.41 -15.09
CA ILE A 101 -0.87 -18.24 -14.30
C ILE A 101 -1.42 -18.68 -12.94
N SER A 102 -2.33 -19.65 -12.91
CA SER A 102 -2.92 -20.15 -11.66
C SER A 102 -1.86 -20.68 -10.69
N ASN A 103 -0.90 -21.45 -11.20
CA ASN A 103 0.23 -21.96 -10.41
C ASN A 103 1.11 -20.82 -9.89
N MET A 104 1.46 -19.85 -10.72
CA MET A 104 2.27 -18.70 -10.28
C MET A 104 1.57 -17.85 -9.23
N VAL A 105 0.28 -17.54 -9.42
CA VAL A 105 -0.49 -16.78 -8.43
C VAL A 105 -0.54 -17.52 -7.09
N SER A 106 -0.72 -18.84 -7.10
CA SER A 106 -0.68 -19.65 -5.87
C SER A 106 0.69 -19.65 -5.17
N LEU A 107 1.79 -19.68 -5.93
CA LEU A 107 3.14 -19.54 -5.38
C LEU A 107 3.36 -18.14 -4.77
N ILE A 108 2.87 -17.09 -5.41
CA ILE A 108 2.96 -15.72 -4.90
C ILE A 108 2.12 -15.54 -3.62
N GLU A 109 0.89 -16.07 -3.59
CA GLU A 109 0.01 -16.04 -2.41
C GLU A 109 0.64 -16.76 -1.19
N SER A 110 1.41 -17.81 -1.43
CA SER A 110 2.13 -18.55 -0.39
C SER A 110 3.50 -17.95 -0.03
N GLY A 111 3.88 -16.80 -0.61
CA GLY A 111 5.16 -16.13 -0.36
C GLY A 111 6.37 -16.79 -1.03
N LYS A 112 6.15 -17.75 -1.92
CA LYS A 112 7.20 -18.53 -2.59
C LYS A 112 7.65 -17.87 -3.90
N TYR A 113 8.14 -16.63 -3.81
CA TYR A 113 8.47 -15.81 -4.98
C TYR A 113 9.61 -16.39 -5.82
N VAL A 114 10.63 -16.96 -5.19
CA VAL A 114 11.76 -17.59 -5.91
C VAL A 114 11.31 -18.82 -6.69
N GLU A 115 10.45 -19.66 -6.10
CA GLU A 115 9.88 -20.83 -6.81
C GLU A 115 9.03 -20.39 -8.02
N ALA A 116 8.27 -19.30 -7.89
CA ALA A 116 7.50 -18.75 -9.01
C ALA A 116 8.41 -18.30 -10.18
N LEU A 117 9.52 -17.64 -9.86
CA LEU A 117 10.49 -17.17 -10.85
C LEU A 117 11.36 -18.29 -11.45
N ALA A 118 11.66 -19.32 -10.66
CA ALA A 118 12.48 -20.46 -11.07
C ALA A 118 11.75 -21.48 -11.95
N SER A 119 10.46 -21.29 -12.22
CA SER A 119 9.67 -22.18 -13.06
C SER A 119 10.28 -22.30 -14.46
N SER A 120 10.69 -23.52 -14.84
CA SER A 120 11.29 -23.82 -16.14
C SER A 120 10.34 -23.50 -17.28
N ASP A 121 9.05 -23.75 -17.08
CA ASP A 121 8.03 -23.54 -18.09
C ASP A 121 7.85 -22.05 -18.40
N VAL A 122 7.99 -21.20 -17.38
CA VAL A 122 7.94 -19.73 -17.53
C VAL A 122 9.19 -19.23 -18.25
N SER A 123 10.37 -19.70 -17.84
CA SER A 123 11.65 -19.29 -18.44
C SER A 123 11.74 -19.66 -19.93
N LEU A 124 11.25 -20.86 -20.29
CA LEU A 124 11.23 -21.33 -21.67
C LEU A 124 10.14 -20.66 -22.51
N SER A 125 8.95 -20.44 -21.95
CA SER A 125 7.82 -19.90 -22.73
C SER A 125 7.90 -18.40 -22.99
N VAL A 126 8.44 -17.62 -22.04
CA VAL A 126 8.46 -16.15 -22.13
C VAL A 126 9.79 -15.63 -22.66
N PHE A 127 10.90 -16.21 -22.22
CA PHE A 127 12.23 -15.67 -22.48
C PHE A 127 13.05 -16.50 -23.47
N GLU A 128 12.55 -17.65 -23.92
CA GLU A 128 13.24 -18.58 -24.84
C GLU A 128 14.69 -18.90 -24.43
N LEU A 129 14.96 -18.94 -23.12
CA LEU A 129 16.31 -19.11 -22.59
C LEU A 129 16.77 -20.56 -22.73
N ASP A 130 17.87 -20.80 -23.45
CA ASP A 130 18.63 -22.05 -23.34
C ASP A 130 19.43 -22.05 -22.02
N ALA A 131 19.22 -23.07 -21.19
CA ALA A 131 19.92 -23.24 -19.91
C ALA A 131 21.45 -23.40 -20.06
N ASN A 132 21.95 -23.56 -21.29
CA ASN A 132 23.36 -23.62 -21.62
C ASN A 132 23.96 -22.30 -22.15
N SER A 133 23.15 -21.24 -22.28
CA SER A 133 23.62 -19.92 -22.71
C SER A 133 24.60 -19.33 -21.69
N PHE A 134 25.84 -19.12 -22.11
CA PHE A 134 26.88 -18.51 -21.29
C PHE A 134 26.96 -17.02 -21.59
N TYR A 135 26.66 -16.19 -20.59
CA TYR A 135 26.81 -14.74 -20.69
C TYR A 135 28.12 -14.30 -20.04
N GLY A 136 28.71 -13.21 -20.54
CA GLY A 136 29.86 -12.59 -19.89
C GLY A 136 29.47 -12.07 -18.51
N ASN A 137 30.47 -11.91 -17.64
CA ASN A 137 30.23 -11.49 -16.26
C ASN A 137 30.19 -9.96 -16.10
N ASP A 138 30.48 -9.19 -17.14
CA ASP A 138 30.64 -7.75 -17.13
C ASP A 138 29.33 -6.96 -17.28
N VAL A 139 29.42 -5.64 -17.06
CA VAL A 139 28.27 -4.71 -17.11
C VAL A 139 27.64 -4.65 -18.51
N GLU A 140 28.43 -4.75 -19.58
CA GLU A 140 27.90 -4.71 -20.96
C GLU A 140 27.15 -6.00 -21.29
N SER A 141 27.64 -7.14 -20.80
CA SER A 141 26.93 -8.43 -20.90
C SER A 141 25.59 -8.40 -20.16
N ALA A 142 25.52 -7.78 -18.98
CA ALA A 142 24.26 -7.60 -18.26
C ALA A 142 23.27 -6.74 -19.06
N ASP A 143 23.75 -5.61 -19.62
CA ASP A 143 22.92 -4.73 -20.43
C ASP A 143 22.37 -5.44 -21.68
N HIS A 144 23.22 -6.16 -22.40
CA HIS A 144 22.82 -6.96 -23.56
C HIS A 144 21.82 -8.06 -23.18
N PHE A 145 22.03 -8.74 -22.06
CA PHE A 145 21.12 -9.77 -21.56
C PHE A 145 19.72 -9.21 -21.29
N TYR A 146 19.62 -8.14 -20.50
CA TYR A 146 18.34 -7.55 -20.15
C TYR A 146 17.66 -6.84 -21.33
N ALA A 147 18.43 -6.26 -22.26
CA ALA A 147 17.89 -5.73 -23.52
C ALA A 147 17.29 -6.84 -24.38
N GLY A 148 18.02 -7.95 -24.58
CA GLY A 148 17.52 -9.12 -25.29
C GLY A 148 16.28 -9.70 -24.62
N LEU A 149 16.24 -9.76 -23.28
CA LEU A 149 15.07 -10.24 -22.55
C LEU A 149 13.80 -9.43 -22.88
N VAL A 150 13.92 -8.11 -22.97
CA VAL A 150 12.82 -7.24 -23.38
C VAL A 150 12.35 -7.52 -24.81
N GLU A 151 13.28 -7.79 -25.73
CA GLU A 151 12.93 -8.18 -27.10
C GLU A 151 12.17 -9.50 -27.14
N HIS A 152 12.57 -10.51 -26.34
CA HIS A 152 11.82 -11.77 -26.23
C HIS A 152 10.42 -11.55 -25.67
N VAL A 153 10.24 -10.65 -24.70
CA VAL A 153 8.91 -10.28 -24.18
C VAL A 153 8.06 -9.62 -25.28
N ASP A 154 8.63 -8.71 -26.07
CA ASP A 154 7.93 -8.07 -27.19
C ASP A 154 7.52 -9.10 -28.26
N LEU A 155 8.38 -10.08 -28.56
CA LEU A 155 8.07 -11.20 -29.46
C LEU A 155 6.98 -12.11 -28.87
N PHE A 156 7.05 -12.40 -27.57
CA PHE A 156 6.08 -13.21 -26.85
C PHE A 156 4.68 -12.59 -26.93
N PHE A 157 4.58 -11.27 -26.78
CA PHE A 157 3.32 -10.53 -26.95
C PHE A 157 2.79 -10.55 -28.39
N LYS A 158 3.68 -10.48 -29.38
CA LYS A 158 3.33 -10.43 -30.82
C LYS A 158 3.17 -11.79 -31.49
N SER A 159 3.43 -12.89 -30.77
CA SER A 159 3.21 -14.25 -31.26
C SER A 159 1.75 -14.37 -31.74
N LYS A 160 1.54 -14.65 -33.03
CA LYS A 160 0.22 -14.64 -33.72
C LYS A 160 -0.87 -15.35 -32.89
N SER A 161 -1.74 -14.58 -32.23
CA SER A 161 -2.78 -15.14 -31.36
C SER A 161 -4.01 -14.23 -31.22
N SER A 162 -5.07 -14.76 -30.58
CA SER A 162 -6.30 -14.02 -30.24
C SER A 162 -6.01 -12.87 -29.27
N ILE A 163 -6.89 -11.86 -29.23
CA ILE A 163 -6.83 -10.77 -28.24
C ILE A 163 -6.77 -11.32 -26.81
N ASP A 164 -7.57 -12.36 -26.51
CA ASP A 164 -7.57 -12.98 -25.17
C ASP A 164 -6.22 -13.66 -24.87
N ASP A 165 -5.60 -14.36 -25.83
CA ASP A 165 -4.27 -14.95 -25.64
C ASP A 165 -3.21 -13.87 -25.38
N ALA A 166 -3.25 -12.75 -26.10
CA ALA A 166 -2.37 -11.61 -25.86
C ALA A 166 -2.54 -11.02 -24.45
N LEU A 167 -3.78 -10.95 -23.93
CA LEU A 167 -4.04 -10.50 -22.56
C LEU A 167 -3.52 -11.49 -21.51
N TYR A 168 -3.68 -12.80 -21.72
CA TYR A 168 -3.12 -13.83 -20.83
C TYR A 168 -1.58 -13.77 -20.81
N ARG A 169 -0.94 -13.56 -21.96
CA ARG A 169 0.52 -13.36 -22.05
C ARG A 169 0.98 -12.12 -21.30
N ALA A 170 0.29 -10.99 -21.49
CA ALA A 170 0.55 -9.76 -20.74
C ALA A 170 0.40 -9.97 -19.23
N PHE A 171 -0.65 -10.70 -18.81
CA PHE A 171 -0.88 -11.01 -17.40
C PHE A 171 0.20 -11.93 -16.82
N LEU A 172 0.66 -12.92 -17.58
CA LEU A 172 1.76 -13.80 -17.19
C LEU A 172 3.03 -12.99 -16.92
N VAL A 173 3.41 -12.11 -17.85
CA VAL A 173 4.59 -11.23 -17.69
C VAL A 173 4.44 -10.29 -16.50
N MET A 174 3.24 -9.71 -16.30
CA MET A 174 2.94 -8.91 -15.11
C MET A 174 3.12 -9.72 -13.81
N THR A 175 2.66 -10.97 -13.79
CA THR A 175 2.76 -11.85 -12.61
C THR A 175 4.22 -12.18 -12.28
N ILE A 176 5.07 -12.41 -13.29
CA ILE A 176 6.53 -12.58 -13.11
C ILE A 176 7.14 -11.32 -12.50
N ALA A 177 6.77 -10.15 -13.03
CA ALA A 177 7.28 -8.88 -12.52
C ALA A 177 6.85 -8.62 -11.07
N VAL A 178 5.61 -8.96 -10.71
CA VAL A 178 5.12 -8.86 -9.33
C VAL A 178 5.85 -9.82 -8.40
N ALA A 179 6.12 -11.07 -8.82
CA ALA A 179 6.94 -12.00 -8.03
C ALA A 179 8.34 -11.42 -7.76
N ALA A 180 8.99 -10.85 -8.78
CA ALA A 180 10.30 -10.23 -8.62
C ALA A 180 10.27 -9.00 -7.68
N LEU A 181 9.24 -8.16 -7.79
CA LEU A 181 9.02 -7.03 -6.88
C LEU A 181 8.85 -7.48 -5.43
N LEU A 182 8.00 -8.48 -5.20
CA LEU A 182 7.73 -8.97 -3.84
C LEU A 182 8.94 -9.69 -3.25
N ALA A 183 9.72 -10.43 -4.05
CA ALA A 183 11.01 -10.99 -3.63
C ALA A 183 11.99 -9.89 -3.19
N PHE A 184 12.11 -8.80 -3.97
CA PHE A 184 12.96 -7.66 -3.61
C PHE A 184 12.54 -7.03 -2.28
N VAL A 185 11.23 -6.81 -2.09
CA VAL A 185 10.66 -6.25 -0.85
C VAL A 185 10.87 -7.21 0.33
N GLN A 186 10.70 -8.52 0.13
CA GLN A 186 10.96 -9.52 1.16
C GLN A 186 12.42 -9.46 1.63
N CYS A 187 13.37 -9.45 0.70
CA CYS A 187 14.79 -9.45 1.01
C CYS A 187 15.28 -8.15 1.67
N ASN A 188 14.75 -6.99 1.28
CA ASN A 188 15.27 -5.69 1.70
C ASN A 188 14.40 -4.94 2.74
N VAL A 189 13.13 -5.31 2.92
CA VAL A 189 12.17 -4.55 3.74
C VAL A 189 11.48 -5.41 4.80
N THR A 190 10.79 -6.48 4.42
CA THR A 190 9.93 -7.21 5.37
C THR A 190 10.63 -8.38 6.05
N GLY A 191 11.67 -8.94 5.43
CA GLY A 191 12.31 -10.17 5.88
C GLY A 191 11.45 -11.43 5.64
N PRO A 192 11.97 -12.62 6.01
CA PRO A 192 13.33 -12.87 6.51
C PRO A 192 14.41 -12.57 5.46
N ILE A 193 15.66 -12.38 5.90
CA ILE A 193 16.82 -12.23 4.99
C ILE A 193 17.13 -13.62 4.41
N GLU A 194 16.28 -14.09 3.50
CA GLU A 194 16.56 -15.26 2.69
C GLU A 194 17.61 -14.89 1.63
N ALA A 195 18.57 -15.80 1.43
CA ALA A 195 19.54 -15.66 0.36
C ALA A 195 18.83 -15.87 -0.98
N LEU A 196 18.32 -14.79 -1.56
CA LEU A 196 17.81 -14.83 -2.94
C LEU A 196 18.95 -15.19 -3.90
N PRO A 197 18.65 -15.92 -4.97
CA PRO A 197 19.58 -16.06 -6.09
C PRO A 197 20.04 -14.68 -6.59
N PRO A 198 21.30 -14.52 -7.03
CA PRO A 198 21.78 -13.23 -7.53
C PRO A 198 21.03 -12.71 -8.77
N CYS A 199 20.46 -13.61 -9.57
CA CYS A 199 19.66 -13.29 -10.74
C CYS A 199 18.20 -13.72 -10.51
N PRO A 200 17.20 -12.90 -10.90
CA PRO A 200 15.80 -13.28 -10.78
C PRO A 200 15.39 -14.49 -11.63
N LEU A 201 16.19 -14.85 -12.64
CA LEU A 201 15.91 -15.99 -13.51
C LEU A 201 16.84 -17.17 -13.19
N PRO A 202 16.39 -18.42 -13.41
CA PRO A 202 17.15 -19.64 -13.11
C PRO A 202 18.27 -19.87 -14.14
N LEU A 203 19.18 -18.91 -14.28
CA LEU A 203 20.35 -19.01 -15.13
C LEU A 203 21.49 -19.69 -14.38
N ARG A 204 22.29 -20.49 -15.11
CA ARG A 204 23.59 -20.97 -14.63
C ARG A 204 24.66 -19.88 -14.68
N VAL A 205 24.30 -18.64 -14.35
CA VAL A 205 25.22 -17.50 -14.38
C VAL A 205 25.94 -17.41 -13.03
N LEU A 206 27.27 -17.32 -13.10
CA LEU A 206 28.15 -17.12 -11.96
C LEU A 206 27.70 -15.90 -11.15
N GLN A 207 27.87 -15.98 -9.83
CA GLN A 207 27.81 -14.83 -8.93
C GLN A 207 28.65 -13.67 -9.50
N SER A 208 28.03 -12.71 -10.18
CA SER A 208 28.72 -11.52 -10.68
C SER A 208 28.26 -10.30 -9.89
N LEU A 209 29.20 -9.75 -9.12
CA LEU A 209 29.10 -8.42 -8.52
C LEU A 209 28.85 -7.34 -9.58
N GLU A 210 29.28 -7.56 -10.83
CA GLU A 210 29.17 -6.56 -11.90
C GLU A 210 27.74 -6.44 -12.46
N TRP A 211 26.96 -7.53 -12.47
CA TRP A 211 25.53 -7.47 -12.83
C TRP A 211 24.72 -6.72 -11.77
N GLU A 212 25.08 -6.87 -10.51
CA GLU A 212 24.49 -6.09 -9.43
C GLU A 212 24.90 -4.60 -9.53
N ASN A 213 26.15 -4.32 -9.92
CA ASN A 213 26.60 -2.96 -10.23
C ASN A 213 25.86 -2.36 -11.43
N TRP A 214 25.58 -3.14 -12.47
CA TRP A 214 24.72 -2.73 -13.58
C TRP A 214 23.34 -2.33 -13.06
N ALA A 215 22.69 -3.16 -12.25
CA ALA A 215 21.37 -2.86 -11.71
C ALA A 215 21.37 -1.62 -10.79
N ARG A 216 22.44 -1.45 -9.99
CA ARG A 216 22.70 -0.23 -9.22
C ARG A 216 22.73 1.00 -10.13
N ASN A 217 23.48 0.95 -11.23
CA ASN A 217 23.58 2.05 -12.19
C ASN A 217 22.22 2.34 -12.87
N GLN A 218 21.43 1.31 -13.18
CA GLN A 218 20.08 1.47 -13.75
C GLN A 218 19.15 2.22 -12.79
N ILE A 219 19.20 1.92 -11.48
CA ILE A 219 18.40 2.62 -10.47
C ILE A 219 18.87 4.07 -10.31
N MET A 220 20.19 4.28 -10.27
CA MET A 220 20.82 5.59 -10.10
C MET A 220 20.67 6.52 -11.30
N SER A 221 20.37 5.97 -12.48
CA SER A 221 20.09 6.76 -13.69
C SER A 221 18.96 7.79 -13.50
N ALA A 222 18.13 7.61 -12.46
CA ALA A 222 17.11 8.56 -12.03
C ALA A 222 17.68 9.83 -11.35
N GLY A 223 18.99 9.95 -11.20
CA GLY A 223 19.70 11.18 -10.86
C GLY A 223 20.23 11.28 -9.42
N SER A 224 20.31 10.17 -8.67
CA SER A 224 20.85 10.16 -7.31
C SER A 224 21.45 8.81 -6.92
N ASP A 225 22.30 8.81 -5.90
CA ASP A 225 22.86 7.62 -5.26
C ASP A 225 21.81 6.88 -4.40
N LEU A 226 22.19 5.70 -3.89
CA LEU A 226 21.34 4.90 -3.00
C LEU A 226 21.53 5.35 -1.55
N LEU A 227 20.43 5.44 -0.80
CA LEU A 227 20.37 5.82 0.62
C LEU A 227 20.97 4.74 1.56
N GLY A 228 21.29 3.56 1.05
CA GLY A 228 21.74 2.45 1.87
C GLY A 228 22.29 1.25 1.09
N LYS A 229 22.60 0.18 1.83
CA LYS A 229 23.05 -1.09 1.26
C LYS A 229 21.83 -1.96 0.96
N PHE A 230 21.53 -2.10 -0.32
CA PHE A 230 20.49 -2.99 -0.83
C PHE A 230 21.14 -4.15 -1.57
N THR A 231 20.48 -5.30 -1.56
CA THR A 231 20.92 -6.51 -2.26
C THR A 231 19.86 -6.96 -3.25
N ASN A 232 20.29 -7.61 -4.33
CA ASN A 232 19.42 -8.15 -5.37
C ASN A 232 18.63 -7.04 -6.10
N LEU A 233 19.27 -5.90 -6.34
CA LEU A 233 18.73 -4.75 -7.08
C LEU A 233 18.26 -5.14 -8.49
N GLN A 234 18.86 -6.18 -9.08
CA GLN A 234 18.43 -6.78 -10.34
C GLN A 234 16.94 -7.14 -10.34
N TYR A 235 16.37 -7.59 -9.22
CA TYR A 235 14.95 -7.94 -9.13
C TYR A 235 14.04 -6.72 -9.32
N LEU A 236 14.42 -5.57 -8.75
CA LEU A 236 13.65 -4.33 -8.90
C LEU A 236 13.74 -3.79 -10.33
N VAL A 237 14.94 -3.80 -10.92
CA VAL A 237 15.16 -3.37 -12.32
C VAL A 237 14.38 -4.28 -13.27
N PHE A 238 14.49 -5.59 -13.09
CA PHE A 238 13.78 -6.60 -13.88
C PHE A 238 12.26 -6.41 -13.81
N ALA A 239 11.70 -6.28 -12.60
CA ALA A 239 10.28 -6.03 -12.42
C ALA A 239 9.83 -4.73 -13.11
N LYS A 240 10.62 -3.66 -13.00
CA LYS A 240 10.34 -2.38 -13.65
C LYS A 240 10.30 -2.52 -15.17
N MET A 241 11.33 -3.15 -15.76
CA MET A 241 11.41 -3.35 -17.21
C MET A 241 10.20 -4.13 -17.74
N LEU A 242 9.84 -5.24 -17.08
CA LEU A 242 8.70 -6.05 -17.47
C LEU A 242 7.36 -5.30 -17.36
N LEU A 243 7.11 -4.59 -16.24
CA LEU A 243 5.85 -3.84 -16.08
C LEU A 243 5.74 -2.66 -17.04
N THR A 244 6.83 -1.92 -17.27
CA THR A 244 6.84 -0.84 -18.26
C THR A 244 6.52 -1.38 -19.64
N ARG A 245 7.19 -2.46 -20.08
CA ARG A 245 6.93 -3.07 -21.39
C ARG A 245 5.52 -3.63 -21.53
N THR A 246 5.03 -4.29 -20.48
CA THR A 246 3.65 -4.79 -20.46
C THR A 246 2.65 -3.63 -20.54
N LYS A 247 2.90 -2.50 -19.87
CA LYS A 247 2.05 -1.30 -19.97
C LYS A 247 2.10 -0.71 -21.38
N ASP A 248 3.28 -0.54 -21.95
CA ASP A 248 3.44 -0.02 -23.31
C ASP A 248 2.71 -0.92 -24.33
N PHE A 249 2.77 -2.23 -24.18
CA PHE A 249 2.00 -3.17 -25.01
C PHE A 249 0.49 -3.01 -24.84
N LEU A 250 -0.01 -2.93 -23.59
CA LEU A 250 -1.44 -2.83 -23.30
C LEU A 250 -2.07 -1.48 -23.72
N PHE A 251 -1.28 -0.42 -23.79
CA PHE A 251 -1.77 0.96 -24.03
C PHE A 251 -1.18 1.64 -25.28
N GLY A 252 -0.22 1.03 -25.98
CA GLY A 252 0.64 1.72 -26.95
C GLY A 252 0.16 1.77 -28.41
N GLU A 253 -0.76 0.91 -28.87
CA GLU A 253 -1.00 0.80 -30.33
C GLU A 253 -2.46 0.73 -30.80
N THR A 254 -3.45 0.44 -29.95
CA THR A 254 -4.87 0.40 -30.38
C THR A 254 -5.80 0.80 -29.25
N VAL A 255 -6.77 1.67 -29.58
CA VAL A 255 -8.03 2.00 -28.88
C VAL A 255 -8.16 1.37 -27.50
N GLU A 256 -8.22 2.22 -26.46
CA GLU A 256 -8.56 1.88 -25.07
C GLU A 256 -9.39 0.59 -24.99
N SER A 257 -8.74 -0.57 -24.86
CA SER A 257 -9.48 -1.81 -24.67
C SER A 257 -10.14 -1.66 -23.31
N PRO A 258 -11.48 -1.69 -23.19
CA PRO A 258 -12.16 -1.59 -21.91
C PRO A 258 -11.73 -2.72 -20.95
N PHE A 259 -11.13 -3.78 -21.50
CA PHE A 259 -10.90 -5.08 -20.86
C PHE A 259 -9.44 -5.36 -20.49
N GLY A 260 -8.55 -4.36 -20.64
CA GLY A 260 -7.14 -4.50 -20.24
C GLY A 260 -6.94 -4.69 -18.73
N ILE A 261 -5.75 -5.16 -18.37
CA ILE A 261 -5.30 -5.33 -16.98
C ILE A 261 -5.11 -3.95 -16.37
N ARG A 262 -5.94 -3.58 -15.39
CA ARG A 262 -6.03 -2.19 -14.89
C ARG A 262 -5.10 -1.91 -13.71
N THR A 263 -4.74 -2.94 -12.95
CA THR A 263 -3.83 -2.82 -11.80
C THR A 263 -2.38 -2.58 -12.19
N ILE A 264 -2.02 -2.69 -13.47
CA ILE A 264 -0.64 -2.52 -13.94
C ILE A 264 -0.06 -1.14 -13.59
N SER A 265 -0.85 -0.06 -13.71
CA SER A 265 -0.41 1.28 -13.31
C SER A 265 -0.15 1.37 -11.81
N TRP A 266 -0.93 0.65 -11.00
CA TRP A 266 -0.75 0.59 -9.55
C TRP A 266 0.54 -0.16 -9.19
N TRP A 267 0.78 -1.32 -9.80
CA TRP A 267 2.03 -2.07 -9.59
C TRP A 267 3.27 -1.28 -10.02
N LEU A 268 3.20 -0.61 -11.17
CA LEU A 268 4.30 0.24 -11.63
C LEU A 268 4.51 1.46 -10.71
N ALA A 269 3.43 2.05 -10.16
CA ALA A 269 3.54 3.10 -9.16
C ALA A 269 4.26 2.61 -7.89
N ARG A 270 3.96 1.39 -7.44
CA ARG A 270 4.65 0.77 -6.28
C ARG A 270 6.14 0.56 -6.55
N ILE A 271 6.51 0.08 -7.74
CA ILE A 271 7.93 -0.04 -8.14
C ILE A 271 8.62 1.33 -8.10
N ASN A 272 8.04 2.34 -8.73
CA ASN A 272 8.64 3.67 -8.78
C ASN A 272 8.72 4.32 -7.38
N LEU A 273 7.73 4.07 -6.51
CA LEU A 273 7.74 4.56 -5.14
C LEU A 273 8.81 3.85 -4.29
N ILE A 274 9.01 2.55 -4.48
CA ILE A 274 10.10 1.80 -3.85
C ILE A 274 11.45 2.30 -4.37
N GLN A 275 11.60 2.50 -5.68
CA GLN A 275 12.81 3.09 -6.26
C GLN A 275 13.12 4.46 -5.62
N GLN A 276 12.12 5.34 -5.48
CA GLN A 276 12.32 6.64 -4.85
C GLN A 276 12.71 6.52 -3.36
N LYS A 277 12.23 5.50 -2.64
CA LYS A 277 12.56 5.29 -1.21
C LYS A 277 13.97 4.75 -0.98
N ILE A 278 14.56 4.04 -1.95
CA ILE A 278 15.93 3.53 -1.84
C ILE A 278 16.98 4.53 -2.33
N MET A 279 16.57 5.59 -3.03
CA MET A 279 17.43 6.70 -3.46
C MET A 279 17.63 7.72 -2.34
N ASP A 280 18.78 8.40 -2.35
CA ASP A 280 19.12 9.44 -1.37
C ASP A 280 18.33 10.73 -1.63
N GLU A 281 18.34 11.24 -2.86
CA GLU A 281 17.61 12.44 -3.26
C GLU A 281 16.32 12.14 -4.06
N HIS A 282 15.45 13.15 -4.14
CA HIS A 282 14.20 13.09 -4.89
C HIS A 282 14.42 13.24 -6.39
N SER A 283 13.89 12.31 -7.18
CA SER A 283 13.95 12.33 -8.63
C SER A 283 12.70 12.96 -9.23
N SER A 284 12.86 14.01 -10.03
CA SER A 284 11.75 14.67 -10.73
C SER A 284 11.11 13.77 -11.79
N SER A 285 11.90 12.96 -12.49
CA SER A 285 11.38 12.04 -13.52
C SER A 285 10.54 10.91 -12.90
N LEU A 286 10.94 10.39 -11.74
CA LEU A 286 10.12 9.44 -10.99
C LEU A 286 8.85 10.11 -10.47
N PHE A 287 8.93 11.36 -10.00
CA PHE A 287 7.76 12.11 -9.55
C PHE A 287 6.72 12.27 -10.67
N ASP A 288 7.14 12.77 -11.84
CA ASP A 288 6.25 12.98 -12.99
C ASP A 288 5.57 11.67 -13.39
N SER A 289 6.33 10.58 -13.43
CA SER A 289 5.78 9.24 -13.70
C SER A 289 4.79 8.79 -12.63
N LEU A 290 5.11 8.96 -11.34
CA LEU A 290 4.23 8.60 -10.24
C LEU A 290 2.92 9.39 -10.26
N GLN A 291 2.94 10.68 -10.63
CA GLN A 291 1.74 11.48 -10.74
C GLN A 291 0.78 10.94 -11.81
N VAL A 292 1.31 10.54 -12.97
CA VAL A 292 0.51 9.94 -14.03
C VAL A 292 -0.06 8.60 -13.57
N LEU A 293 0.76 7.71 -13.02
CA LEU A 293 0.35 6.37 -12.62
C LEU A 293 -0.70 6.39 -11.49
N PHE A 294 -0.51 7.24 -10.46
CA PHE A 294 -1.50 7.36 -9.40
C PHE A 294 -2.79 8.03 -9.87
N LYS A 295 -2.72 9.01 -10.79
CA LYS A 295 -3.92 9.59 -11.38
C LYS A 295 -4.74 8.53 -12.12
N GLU A 296 -4.11 7.77 -13.02
CA GLU A 296 -4.76 6.66 -13.72
C GLU A 296 -5.39 5.66 -12.75
N THR A 297 -4.66 5.29 -11.70
CA THR A 297 -5.12 4.31 -10.71
C THR A 297 -6.30 4.86 -9.90
N LEU A 298 -6.29 6.14 -9.50
CA LEU A 298 -7.39 6.81 -8.79
C LEU A 298 -8.62 7.00 -9.70
N ASP A 299 -8.42 7.26 -10.98
CA ASP A 299 -9.52 7.35 -11.94
C ASP A 299 -10.26 5.99 -12.06
N LEU A 300 -9.53 4.88 -11.92
CA LEU A 300 -10.07 3.52 -12.00
C LEU A 300 -10.60 2.96 -10.66
N PHE A 301 -9.91 3.24 -9.54
CA PHE A 301 -10.16 2.58 -8.25
C PHE A 301 -10.36 3.56 -7.09
N GLY A 302 -10.53 4.86 -7.36
CA GLY A 302 -10.65 5.90 -6.33
C GLY A 302 -11.98 5.93 -5.57
N THR A 303 -12.95 5.08 -5.90
CA THR A 303 -14.15 4.88 -5.07
C THR A 303 -14.49 3.41 -4.97
N LYS A 304 -15.09 3.01 -3.85
CA LYS A 304 -15.51 1.62 -3.62
C LYS A 304 -16.50 1.13 -4.68
N GLU A 305 -17.32 2.00 -5.27
CA GLU A 305 -18.24 1.65 -6.35
C GLU A 305 -17.49 1.28 -7.62
N LYS A 306 -16.42 2.02 -7.97
CA LYS A 306 -15.58 1.71 -9.14
C LYS A 306 -14.81 0.40 -8.95
N VAL A 307 -14.32 0.16 -7.74
CA VAL A 307 -13.67 -1.11 -7.38
C VAL A 307 -14.66 -2.27 -7.55
N ARG A 308 -15.88 -2.14 -7.02
CA ARG A 308 -16.94 -3.17 -7.17
C ARG A 308 -17.43 -3.33 -8.61
N SER A 309 -17.46 -2.27 -9.41
CA SER A 309 -17.87 -2.36 -10.82
C SER A 309 -16.82 -3.06 -11.67
N TYR A 310 -15.53 -2.90 -11.35
CA TYR A 310 -14.45 -3.55 -12.09
C TYR A 310 -14.37 -5.06 -11.82
N TRP A 311 -14.28 -5.48 -10.56
CA TRP A 311 -14.18 -6.91 -10.24
C TRP A 311 -15.53 -7.60 -10.11
N GLY A 312 -16.62 -6.86 -9.97
CA GLY A 312 -17.97 -7.38 -9.78
C GLY A 312 -18.31 -7.63 -8.31
N ALA A 313 -19.50 -7.19 -7.90
CA ALA A 313 -19.98 -7.29 -6.50
C ALA A 313 -20.08 -8.73 -5.95
N LYS A 314 -19.98 -9.76 -6.81
CA LYS A 314 -19.93 -11.17 -6.43
C LYS A 314 -18.57 -11.57 -5.85
N TYR A 315 -17.47 -10.98 -6.33
CA TYR A 315 -16.10 -11.42 -6.00
C TYR A 315 -15.42 -10.54 -4.93
N ILE A 316 -15.93 -9.32 -4.74
CA ILE A 316 -15.41 -8.37 -3.77
C ILE A 316 -16.52 -7.83 -2.87
N HIS A 317 -16.30 -7.97 -1.56
CA HIS A 317 -17.20 -7.43 -0.55
C HIS A 317 -17.04 -5.91 -0.43
N GLU A 318 -18.07 -5.23 0.05
CA GLU A 318 -18.03 -3.76 0.19
C GLU A 318 -16.91 -3.29 1.12
N GLU A 319 -16.69 -4.00 2.22
CA GLU A 319 -15.61 -3.70 3.17
C GLU A 319 -14.22 -3.85 2.53
N GLU A 320 -14.03 -4.89 1.72
CA GLU A 320 -12.77 -5.12 1.01
C GLU A 320 -12.55 -4.03 -0.04
N ALA A 321 -13.58 -3.66 -0.79
CA ALA A 321 -13.52 -2.55 -1.75
C ALA A 321 -13.15 -1.22 -1.07
N SER A 322 -13.74 -0.93 0.10
CA SER A 322 -13.37 0.23 0.92
C SER A 322 -11.93 0.14 1.42
N THR A 323 -11.47 -1.04 1.83
CA THR A 323 -10.08 -1.26 2.26
C THR A 323 -9.08 -1.00 1.12
N MET A 324 -9.39 -1.48 -0.09
CA MET A 324 -8.59 -1.24 -1.29
C MET A 324 -8.53 0.24 -1.66
N THR A 325 -9.68 0.92 -1.62
CA THR A 325 -9.77 2.34 -1.90
C THR A 325 -8.98 3.16 -0.87
N ALA A 326 -9.10 2.81 0.42
CA ALA A 326 -8.32 3.44 1.48
C ALA A 326 -6.82 3.22 1.31
N MET A 327 -6.39 2.01 0.92
CA MET A 327 -4.98 1.71 0.64
C MET A 327 -4.45 2.54 -0.51
N LEU A 328 -5.20 2.66 -1.61
CA LEU A 328 -4.81 3.47 -2.76
C LEU A 328 -4.60 4.94 -2.37
N TYR A 329 -5.54 5.51 -1.62
CA TYR A 329 -5.40 6.87 -1.10
C TYR A 329 -4.21 7.01 -0.14
N LEU A 330 -3.97 6.01 0.70
CA LEU A 330 -2.82 6.01 1.61
C LEU A 330 -1.50 6.00 0.84
N GLU A 331 -1.36 5.14 -0.17
CA GLU A 331 -0.17 5.08 -1.03
C GLU A 331 0.04 6.38 -1.82
N ALA A 332 -1.02 6.96 -2.38
CA ALA A 332 -0.96 8.26 -3.06
C ALA A 332 -0.56 9.40 -2.09
N GLY A 333 -1.05 9.36 -0.86
CA GLY A 333 -0.68 10.32 0.19
C GLY A 333 0.78 10.18 0.62
N ILE A 334 1.31 8.95 0.73
CA ILE A 334 2.72 8.68 1.04
C ILE A 334 3.62 9.17 -0.12
N MET A 335 3.18 9.01 -1.37
CA MET A 335 3.88 9.56 -2.53
C MET A 335 3.96 11.10 -2.45
N GLU A 336 2.84 11.80 -2.26
CA GLU A 336 2.84 13.27 -2.15
C GLU A 336 3.64 13.75 -0.91
N GLN A 337 3.61 13.00 0.20
CA GLN A 337 4.42 13.27 1.39
C GLN A 337 5.92 13.11 1.13
N THR A 338 6.32 12.10 0.36
CA THR A 338 7.72 11.88 -0.05
C THR A 338 8.27 13.10 -0.77
N TYR A 339 7.47 13.72 -1.65
CA TYR A 339 7.85 14.95 -2.38
C TYR A 339 7.42 16.25 -1.66
N SER A 340 7.13 16.19 -0.36
CA SER A 340 6.82 17.36 0.49
C SER A 340 5.60 18.19 0.05
N ARG A 341 4.63 17.56 -0.63
CA ARG A 341 3.37 18.20 -1.09
C ARG A 341 2.25 18.00 -0.08
N LEU A 342 2.37 18.72 1.03
CA LEU A 342 1.56 18.49 2.23
C LEU A 342 0.05 18.70 2.05
N ASP A 343 -0.37 19.66 1.21
CA ASP A 343 -1.80 19.92 1.00
C ASP A 343 -2.50 18.73 0.31
N LYS A 344 -1.85 18.16 -0.71
CA LYS A 344 -2.38 16.96 -1.38
C LYS A 344 -2.27 15.71 -0.52
N CYS A 345 -1.16 15.56 0.20
CA CYS A 345 -0.99 14.50 1.18
C CYS A 345 -2.14 14.49 2.21
N ARG A 346 -2.50 15.66 2.76
CA ARG A 346 -3.65 15.82 3.68
C ARG A 346 -4.97 15.39 3.05
N LEU A 347 -5.23 15.78 1.80
CA LEU A 347 -6.45 15.39 1.09
C LEU A 347 -6.52 13.86 0.93
N HIS A 348 -5.44 13.23 0.49
CA HIS A 348 -5.38 11.79 0.32
C HIS A 348 -5.49 11.03 1.65
N PHE A 349 -4.80 11.45 2.71
CA PHE A 349 -4.93 10.82 4.02
C PHE A 349 -6.34 10.96 4.60
N ARG A 350 -7.01 12.10 4.37
CA ARG A 350 -8.42 12.27 4.76
C ARG A 350 -9.35 11.36 3.96
N SER A 351 -9.11 11.19 2.65
CA SER A 351 -9.86 10.22 1.85
C SER A 351 -9.65 8.78 2.33
N ALA A 352 -8.41 8.41 2.68
CA ALA A 352 -8.11 7.09 3.25
C ALA A 352 -8.81 6.87 4.60
N GLU A 353 -8.81 7.89 5.47
CA GLU A 353 -9.54 7.89 6.74
C GLU A 353 -11.04 7.62 6.55
N LEU A 354 -11.69 8.39 5.66
CA LEU A 354 -13.11 8.23 5.35
C LEU A 354 -13.44 6.84 4.78
N GLU A 355 -12.68 6.36 3.80
CA GLU A 355 -12.91 5.05 3.17
C GLU A 355 -12.62 3.89 4.14
N SER A 356 -11.68 4.05 5.07
CA SER A 356 -11.42 3.07 6.13
C SER A 356 -12.49 3.09 7.25
N GLY A 357 -13.47 4.00 7.17
CA GLY A 357 -14.53 4.17 8.15
C GLY A 357 -14.04 4.70 9.50
N LEU A 358 -12.94 5.45 9.48
CA LEU A 358 -12.37 6.11 10.66
C LEU A 358 -12.77 7.59 10.70
N GLU A 359 -12.82 8.10 11.92
CA GLU A 359 -12.75 9.53 12.22
C GLU A 359 -11.78 9.69 13.40
N LEU A 360 -10.67 10.37 13.13
CA LEU A 360 -9.55 10.57 14.05
C LEU A 360 -9.66 11.93 14.73
N ALA A 361 -9.68 11.94 16.06
CA ALA A 361 -9.63 13.18 16.83
C ALA A 361 -8.71 13.02 18.04
N VAL A 362 -7.84 14.02 18.28
CA VAL A 362 -6.99 14.05 19.48
C VAL A 362 -7.70 14.85 20.57
N THR A 363 -7.82 14.27 21.77
CA THR A 363 -8.51 14.89 22.92
C THR A 363 -7.65 14.80 24.18
N GLY A 364 -7.90 15.70 25.14
CA GLY A 364 -7.22 15.71 26.44
C GLY A 364 -7.99 14.91 27.49
N VAL A 365 -7.35 13.92 28.10
CA VAL A 365 -7.91 13.08 29.18
C VAL A 365 -6.94 13.05 30.37
N LEU A 366 -7.46 13.08 31.60
CA LEU A 366 -6.61 12.95 32.79
C LEU A 366 -6.00 11.54 32.88
N GLY A 367 -4.68 11.47 33.08
CA GLY A 367 -3.95 10.22 33.15
C GLY A 367 -2.58 10.35 33.81
N MET A 368 -1.98 9.18 34.05
CA MET A 368 -0.71 8.99 34.72
C MET A 368 0.28 8.40 33.75
N ARG A 369 1.48 8.99 33.66
CA ARG A 369 2.51 8.57 32.70
C ARG A 369 3.67 7.85 33.37
N THR A 370 3.76 7.91 34.70
CA THR A 370 4.76 7.16 35.47
C THR A 370 4.11 6.38 36.59
N MET A 371 4.66 5.21 36.92
CA MET A 371 4.11 4.30 37.94
C MET A 371 3.89 4.96 39.31
N HIS A 372 4.79 5.87 39.70
CA HIS A 372 4.78 6.54 41.01
C HIS A 372 4.21 7.98 40.96
N GLN A 373 3.57 8.37 39.86
CA GLN A 373 2.88 9.67 39.83
C GLN A 373 1.69 9.59 40.80
N GLU A 374 1.43 10.65 41.57
CA GLU A 374 0.24 10.73 42.45
C GLU A 374 -0.89 11.53 41.81
N GLU A 375 -0.57 12.68 41.20
CA GLU A 375 -1.56 13.56 40.58
C GLU A 375 -1.77 13.28 39.08
N ALA A 376 -3.03 13.11 38.67
CA ALA A 376 -3.39 12.97 37.27
C ALA A 376 -3.20 14.27 36.48
N LYS A 377 -2.52 14.16 35.33
CA LYS A 377 -2.26 15.27 34.41
C LYS A 377 -2.97 15.02 33.07
N ALA A 378 -3.29 16.09 32.36
CA ALA A 378 -3.87 15.97 31.02
C ALA A 378 -2.89 15.25 30.08
N GLN A 379 -3.37 14.20 29.44
CA GLN A 379 -2.70 13.41 28.41
C GLN A 379 -3.48 13.55 27.11
N LEU A 380 -2.77 13.70 26.00
CA LEU A 380 -3.40 13.65 24.68
C LEU A 380 -3.66 12.19 24.33
N VAL A 381 -4.89 11.89 23.91
CA VAL A 381 -5.34 10.55 23.54
C VAL A 381 -6.05 10.63 22.20
N LEU A 382 -5.72 9.69 21.31
CA LEU A 382 -6.42 9.54 20.03
C LEU A 382 -7.77 8.84 20.27
N VAL A 383 -8.83 9.49 19.82
CA VAL A 383 -10.18 8.94 19.77
C VAL A 383 -10.45 8.50 18.34
N THR A 384 -10.82 7.24 18.17
CA THR A 384 -11.19 6.65 16.88
C THR A 384 -12.68 6.31 16.88
N ASN A 385 -13.49 7.07 16.15
CA ASN A 385 -14.87 6.68 15.92
C ASN A 385 -14.92 5.78 14.69
N SER A 386 -15.11 4.47 14.87
CA SER A 386 -15.43 3.56 13.77
C SER A 386 -16.94 3.47 13.58
N ASN A 387 -17.41 3.68 12.35
CA ASN A 387 -18.82 3.58 11.96
C ASN A 387 -19.39 2.15 12.02
N SER A 388 -18.57 1.14 12.33
CA SER A 388 -18.98 -0.27 12.43
C SER A 388 -19.82 -0.60 13.68
N ALA A 389 -20.13 0.37 14.55
CA ALA A 389 -20.82 0.14 15.82
C ALA A 389 -22.35 -0.08 15.70
N LEU A 390 -22.89 -0.35 14.52
CA LEU A 390 -24.34 -0.52 14.31
C LEU A 390 -24.81 -1.98 14.13
N ILE A 391 -23.93 -2.99 14.24
CA ILE A 391 -24.35 -4.39 13.98
C ILE A 391 -24.17 -5.36 15.16
N ASP A 392 -23.26 -5.13 16.12
CA ASP A 392 -23.13 -6.06 17.25
C ASP A 392 -23.86 -5.59 18.51
N SER A 393 -25.19 -5.68 18.45
CA SER A 393 -26.03 -5.68 19.65
C SER A 393 -27.16 -6.69 19.50
N GLN A 394 -26.81 -7.95 19.28
CA GLN A 394 -27.61 -9.08 19.75
C GLN A 394 -26.69 -10.10 20.41
N GLY A 395 -27.08 -10.46 21.63
CA GLY A 395 -26.21 -11.06 22.62
C GLY A 395 -25.80 -12.49 22.32
N LEU A 396 -24.81 -12.95 23.07
CA LEU A 396 -24.82 -14.27 23.68
C LEU A 396 -23.92 -14.24 24.92
N SER A 397 -24.54 -14.64 26.02
CA SER A 397 -23.99 -14.83 27.35
C SER A 397 -22.93 -15.93 27.38
N GLN A 398 -21.98 -15.75 28.29
CA GLN A 398 -20.95 -16.69 28.74
C GLN A 398 -21.48 -18.13 28.87
N ASP A 399 -20.70 -19.09 28.35
CA ASP A 399 -20.28 -20.22 29.16
C ASP A 399 -18.99 -20.86 28.62
N SER A 400 -18.20 -21.35 29.56
CA SER A 400 -16.80 -21.76 29.45
C SER A 400 -16.62 -23.14 28.81
N SER A 401 -15.54 -23.35 28.04
CA SER A 401 -14.66 -24.53 28.22
C SER A 401 -13.37 -24.40 27.40
N ASP A 402 -12.26 -24.68 28.09
CA ASP A 402 -10.92 -24.84 27.56
C ASP A 402 -10.85 -25.88 26.43
N GLN A 403 -10.12 -25.54 25.35
CA GLN A 403 -9.25 -26.50 24.68
C GLN A 403 -8.14 -25.79 23.89
N LEU A 404 -6.93 -25.95 24.41
CA LEU A 404 -5.66 -25.47 23.89
C LEU A 404 -5.31 -26.19 22.57
N VAL A 405 -5.06 -25.42 21.51
CA VAL A 405 -4.26 -25.87 20.37
C VAL A 405 -3.08 -24.91 20.23
N GLN A 406 -1.91 -25.40 20.64
CA GLN A 406 -0.62 -24.75 20.53
C GLN A 406 -0.25 -24.60 19.05
N SER A 407 -0.04 -23.37 18.60
CA SER A 407 0.77 -23.10 17.40
C SER A 407 1.97 -22.26 17.82
N ASN A 408 3.15 -22.88 17.72
CA ASN A 408 4.43 -22.35 18.15
C ASN A 408 4.88 -21.22 17.20
N GLY A 409 4.79 -19.97 17.65
CA GLY A 409 5.30 -18.81 16.90
C GLY A 409 4.99 -17.45 17.53
N HIS A 410 4.01 -17.38 18.44
CA HIS A 410 3.54 -16.11 19.03
C HIS A 410 4.12 -15.79 20.42
N ASP A 411 4.81 -16.75 21.07
CA ASP A 411 5.28 -16.62 22.45
C ASP A 411 6.48 -15.69 22.61
N THR A 412 7.32 -15.51 21.58
CA THR A 412 8.55 -14.73 21.75
C THR A 412 8.28 -13.23 21.89
N LEU A 413 7.35 -12.67 21.10
CA LEU A 413 7.06 -11.23 21.07
C LEU A 413 6.28 -10.74 22.32
N GLN A 414 5.33 -11.54 22.83
CA GLN A 414 4.57 -11.18 24.03
C GLN A 414 5.43 -11.23 25.30
N VAL A 415 6.34 -12.19 25.40
CA VAL A 415 7.29 -12.29 26.53
C VAL A 415 8.28 -11.11 26.53
N HIS A 416 8.60 -10.54 25.37
CA HIS A 416 9.56 -9.43 25.24
C HIS A 416 8.95 -8.06 25.55
N GLN A 417 7.68 -7.84 25.17
CA GLN A 417 6.93 -6.65 25.62
C GLN A 417 6.85 -6.55 27.14
N SER A 418 6.69 -7.67 27.84
CA SER A 418 6.70 -7.70 29.31
C SER A 418 8.05 -7.27 29.88
N LYS A 419 9.16 -7.67 29.24
CA LYS A 419 10.52 -7.32 29.67
C LYS A 419 10.84 -5.83 29.44
N MET A 420 10.34 -5.25 28.36
CA MET A 420 10.49 -3.82 28.05
C MET A 420 9.68 -2.91 28.99
N LEU A 421 8.58 -3.41 29.56
CA LEU A 421 7.77 -2.70 30.54
C LEU A 421 8.52 -2.50 31.87
N GLU A 422 9.45 -3.40 32.21
CA GLU A 422 10.19 -3.39 33.49
C GLU A 422 11.39 -2.42 33.50
N VAL A 423 11.82 -1.90 32.36
CA VAL A 423 13.07 -1.12 32.24
C VAL A 423 12.88 0.37 32.56
N SER A 424 11.64 0.88 32.52
CA SER A 424 11.36 2.29 32.78
C SER A 424 10.14 2.47 33.65
N ASP A 425 10.23 3.36 34.64
CA ASP A 425 9.05 3.80 35.42
C ASP A 425 8.03 4.55 34.57
N VAL A 426 8.40 4.98 33.36
CA VAL A 426 7.52 5.65 32.41
C VAL A 426 6.75 4.59 31.64
N LEU A 427 5.43 4.62 31.73
CA LEU A 427 4.57 3.65 31.07
C LEU A 427 4.68 3.77 29.54
N MET A 428 4.48 2.64 28.83
CA MET A 428 4.38 2.65 27.37
C MET A 428 3.17 3.47 26.93
N THR A 429 2.02 3.25 27.56
CA THR A 429 0.80 4.00 27.32
C THR A 429 0.32 4.60 28.64
N PRO A 430 -0.21 5.85 28.64
CA PRO A 430 -0.63 6.49 29.88
C PRO A 430 -1.81 5.74 30.50
N LYS A 431 -1.75 5.53 31.82
CA LYS A 431 -2.89 4.98 32.57
C LYS A 431 -3.92 6.09 32.75
N LEU A 432 -5.00 6.03 31.97
CA LEU A 432 -6.07 7.02 32.02
C LEU A 432 -6.94 6.84 33.27
N VAL A 433 -7.35 7.95 33.87
CA VAL A 433 -8.30 7.96 34.99
C VAL A 433 -9.71 7.81 34.43
N ALA A 434 -10.48 6.85 34.94
CA ALA A 434 -11.87 6.67 34.53
C ALA A 434 -12.68 7.91 34.90
N CYS A 435 -13.17 8.65 33.90
CA CYS A 435 -14.00 9.82 34.13
C CYS A 435 -15.44 9.38 34.41
N GLY A 436 -15.87 9.47 35.67
CA GLY A 436 -17.10 8.86 36.18
C GLY A 436 -18.44 9.44 35.69
N ASN A 437 -18.54 10.08 34.51
CA ASN A 437 -19.81 10.66 34.02
C ASN A 437 -20.01 10.71 32.50
N SER A 438 -19.26 9.95 31.70
CA SER A 438 -19.67 9.61 30.33
C SER A 438 -19.96 8.11 30.26
N LYS A 439 -20.82 7.68 29.32
CA LYS A 439 -21.12 6.26 29.06
C LYS A 439 -19.90 5.51 28.48
N VAL A 440 -18.75 5.60 29.15
CA VAL A 440 -17.58 4.75 28.94
C VAL A 440 -17.60 3.77 30.11
N LYS A 441 -18.27 2.62 29.89
CA LYS A 441 -18.29 1.54 30.87
C LYS A 441 -16.84 1.14 31.17
N GLY A 442 -16.47 1.20 32.44
CA GLY A 442 -15.10 1.06 32.91
C GLY A 442 -14.56 -0.35 32.95
N GLY A 443 -13.25 -0.41 33.21
CA GLY A 443 -12.48 -1.62 33.47
C GLY A 443 -11.74 -2.10 32.23
N GLN A 444 -10.48 -1.65 32.07
CA GLN A 444 -9.68 -1.77 30.84
C GLN A 444 -10.32 -0.99 29.69
N ASN A 445 -9.77 0.18 29.35
CA ASN A 445 -10.21 0.89 28.15
C ASN A 445 -9.77 0.08 26.94
N GLY A 446 -10.62 -0.89 26.54
CA GLY A 446 -10.53 -1.57 25.27
C GLY A 446 -10.63 -0.50 24.19
N SER A 447 -9.47 -0.01 23.76
CA SER A 447 -9.31 0.56 22.44
C SER A 447 -10.02 -0.38 21.49
N LYS A 448 -11.03 0.10 20.75
CA LYS A 448 -11.69 -0.71 19.73
C LYS A 448 -10.60 -1.31 18.85
N SER A 449 -10.63 -2.63 18.65
CA SER A 449 -9.66 -3.32 17.81
C SER A 449 -9.68 -2.70 16.41
N LEU A 450 -8.58 -2.07 16.01
CA LEU A 450 -8.44 -1.40 14.74
C LEU A 450 -8.00 -2.41 13.68
N LYS A 451 -8.65 -2.37 12.51
CA LYS A 451 -8.23 -3.17 11.36
C LYS A 451 -6.82 -2.75 10.90
N PRO A 452 -6.04 -3.62 10.26
CA PRO A 452 -4.71 -3.27 9.75
C PRO A 452 -4.65 -1.97 8.92
N ILE A 453 -5.59 -1.77 7.99
CA ILE A 453 -5.63 -0.54 7.18
C ILE A 453 -5.90 0.71 8.04
N GLN A 454 -6.73 0.57 9.08
CA GLN A 454 -7.03 1.62 10.03
C GLN A 454 -5.79 1.97 10.85
N GLN A 455 -5.03 0.96 11.31
CA GLN A 455 -3.75 1.17 11.99
C GLN A 455 -2.73 1.90 11.09
N ALA A 456 -2.66 1.52 9.81
CA ALA A 456 -1.79 2.19 8.84
C ALA A 456 -2.18 3.67 8.63
N VAL A 457 -3.48 3.98 8.52
CA VAL A 457 -3.99 5.36 8.42
C VAL A 457 -3.68 6.18 9.68
N VAL A 458 -3.79 5.57 10.87
CA VAL A 458 -3.40 6.21 12.14
C VAL A 458 -1.92 6.59 12.12
N LEU A 459 -1.03 5.66 11.76
CA LEU A 459 0.41 5.94 11.67
C LEU A 459 0.78 6.90 10.52
N ALA A 460 -0.04 6.99 9.48
CA ALA A 460 0.16 7.97 8.40
C ALA A 460 0.05 9.43 8.91
N GLN A 461 -0.73 9.68 9.96
CA GLN A 461 -0.79 11.01 10.56
C GLN A 461 0.55 11.42 11.19
N CYS A 462 1.32 10.47 11.73
CA CYS A 462 2.68 10.72 12.21
C CYS A 462 3.58 11.24 11.10
N LEU A 463 3.50 10.64 9.90
CA LEU A 463 4.26 11.07 8.71
C LEU A 463 3.93 12.51 8.27
N LEU A 464 2.66 12.91 8.41
CA LEU A 464 2.22 14.27 8.13
C LEU A 464 2.73 15.27 9.18
N ILE A 465 2.63 14.91 10.47
CA ILE A 465 3.12 15.74 11.58
C ILE A 465 4.63 15.99 11.43
N GLU A 466 5.40 14.94 11.15
CA GLU A 466 6.87 15.00 10.96
C GLU A 466 7.30 16.06 9.94
N LYS A 467 6.54 16.20 8.84
CA LYS A 467 6.86 17.14 7.74
C LYS A 467 6.18 18.50 7.85
N SER A 468 5.08 18.61 8.59
CA SER A 468 4.28 19.86 8.66
C SER A 468 4.59 20.74 9.87
N THR A 469 5.24 20.20 10.90
CA THR A 469 5.60 20.91 12.13
C THR A 469 7.11 21.09 12.24
N ARG A 470 7.55 21.97 13.13
CA ARG A 470 8.98 22.19 13.39
C ARG A 470 9.54 20.98 14.12
N ASN A 471 10.77 20.58 13.79
CA ASN A 471 11.45 19.49 14.50
C ASN A 471 11.92 19.95 15.87
N ASP A 472 10.99 19.97 16.83
CA ASP A 472 11.19 20.30 18.22
C ASP A 472 10.61 19.20 19.14
N GLU A 473 10.70 19.38 20.45
CA GLU A 473 10.13 18.41 21.38
C GLU A 473 8.60 18.31 21.29
N MET A 474 7.93 19.42 20.92
CA MET A 474 6.47 19.48 20.84
C MET A 474 5.93 18.60 19.73
N GLN A 475 6.56 18.60 18.56
CA GLN A 475 6.23 17.70 17.45
C GLN A 475 6.15 16.23 17.89
N ARG A 476 7.08 15.78 18.74
CA ARG A 476 7.10 14.39 19.21
C ARG A 476 5.92 14.08 20.14
N TRP A 477 5.50 15.07 20.93
CA TRP A 477 4.31 14.96 21.77
C TRP A 477 3.01 15.00 20.96
N ASP A 478 3.01 15.68 19.82
CA ASP A 478 1.86 15.67 18.89
C ASP A 478 1.70 14.30 18.19
N MET A 479 2.80 13.58 17.94
CA MET A 479 2.78 12.22 17.38
C MET A 479 2.42 11.13 18.40
N ALA A 480 2.71 11.36 19.68
CA ALA A 480 2.55 10.38 20.75
C ALA A 480 1.16 9.71 20.81
N PRO A 481 0.02 10.42 20.69
CA PRO A 481 -1.31 9.81 20.77
C PRO A 481 -1.57 8.76 19.68
N TYR A 482 -0.99 8.96 18.50
CA TYR A 482 -1.12 8.04 17.36
C TYR A 482 -0.28 6.78 17.56
N ILE A 483 0.95 6.93 18.05
CA ILE A 483 1.83 5.80 18.38
C ILE A 483 1.21 4.96 19.51
N GLU A 484 0.78 5.61 20.59
CA GLU A 484 0.18 4.94 21.75
C GLU A 484 -1.11 4.20 21.40
N ALA A 485 -1.91 4.72 20.46
CA ALA A 485 -3.12 4.04 20.00
C ALA A 485 -2.82 2.70 19.30
N ILE A 486 -1.67 2.57 18.65
CA ILE A 486 -1.21 1.33 18.02
C ILE A 486 -0.54 0.41 19.04
N ASP A 487 0.23 0.95 19.99
CA ASP A 487 0.81 0.19 21.10
C ASP A 487 -0.27 -0.51 21.95
N LEU A 488 -1.47 0.05 22.03
CA LEU A 488 -2.63 -0.55 22.72
C LEU A 488 -3.30 -1.70 21.94
N GLN A 489 -2.99 -1.91 20.67
CA GLN A 489 -3.61 -2.97 19.87
C GLN A 489 -3.01 -4.33 20.23
N GLU A 490 -3.89 -5.30 20.50
CA GLU A 490 -3.48 -6.70 20.73
C GLU A 490 -2.82 -7.31 19.49
N TYR A 491 -3.34 -6.99 18.31
CA TYR A 491 -2.83 -7.48 17.03
C TYR A 491 -2.48 -6.32 16.09
N SER A 492 -1.27 -6.36 15.54
CA SER A 492 -0.80 -5.50 14.47
C SER A 492 -0.02 -6.33 13.46
N PRO A 493 -0.21 -6.15 12.14
CA PRO A 493 0.67 -6.76 11.16
C PRO A 493 2.12 -6.38 11.43
N PHE A 494 3.05 -7.30 11.16
CA PHE A 494 4.47 -7.15 11.44
C PHE A 494 5.03 -5.78 10.99
N ILE A 495 4.79 -5.40 9.73
CA ILE A 495 5.33 -4.14 9.19
C ILE A 495 4.75 -2.88 9.87
N ILE A 496 3.48 -2.93 10.29
CA ILE A 496 2.83 -1.84 11.02
C ILE A 496 3.43 -1.74 12.43
N ARG A 497 3.64 -2.89 13.09
CA ARG A 497 4.30 -2.94 14.40
C ARG A 497 5.72 -2.39 14.34
N CYS A 498 6.54 -2.86 13.40
CA CYS A 498 7.90 -2.35 13.21
C CYS A 498 7.92 -0.85 12.94
N PHE A 499 6.99 -0.34 12.12
CA PHE A 499 6.91 1.11 11.87
C PHE A 499 6.51 1.90 13.12
N CYS A 500 5.56 1.40 13.91
CA CYS A 500 5.20 1.97 15.21
C CYS A 500 6.40 2.00 16.16
N ASP A 501 7.13 0.90 16.26
CA ASP A 501 8.31 0.77 17.11
C ASP A 501 9.43 1.73 16.68
N ILE A 502 9.67 1.91 15.37
CA ILE A 502 10.62 2.90 14.86
C ILE A 502 10.24 4.32 15.28
N LEU A 503 8.95 4.69 15.15
CA LEU A 503 8.46 6.00 15.58
C LEU A 503 8.61 6.16 17.11
N ARG A 504 8.33 5.09 17.87
CA ARG A 504 8.51 5.05 19.33
C ARG A 504 9.96 5.27 19.73
N ILE A 505 10.89 4.55 19.12
CA ILE A 505 12.33 4.67 19.38
C ILE A 505 12.79 6.10 19.12
N ARG A 506 12.40 6.70 17.98
CA ARG A 506 12.73 8.09 17.66
C ARG A 506 12.20 9.06 18.71
N TRP A 507 10.98 8.85 19.18
CA TRP A 507 10.39 9.68 20.23
C TRP A 507 11.12 9.54 21.58
N GLU A 508 11.44 8.32 21.99
CA GLU A 508 11.99 8.03 23.32
C GLU A 508 13.50 8.19 23.46
N SER A 509 14.25 8.06 22.35
CA SER A 509 15.73 8.08 22.32
C SER A 509 16.38 9.34 22.88
N THR A 510 15.65 10.45 22.92
CA THR A 510 16.16 11.76 23.37
C THR A 510 15.93 12.02 24.86
N ARG A 511 15.14 11.19 25.55
CA ARG A 511 14.70 11.43 26.92
C ARG A 511 15.40 10.47 27.88
N SER A 512 16.02 11.01 28.93
CA SER A 512 16.86 10.23 29.86
C SER A 512 16.16 9.02 30.47
N ARG A 513 14.89 9.13 30.85
CA ARG A 513 14.12 8.05 31.51
C ARG A 513 13.61 6.95 30.58
N THR A 514 13.57 7.19 29.27
CA THR A 514 13.02 6.24 28.27
C THR A 514 14.04 5.80 27.23
N LYS A 515 15.23 6.43 27.20
CA LYS A 515 16.30 6.10 26.26
C LYS A 515 16.76 4.64 26.35
N GLU A 516 16.78 4.07 27.55
CA GLU A 516 17.15 2.65 27.75
C GLU A 516 16.14 1.71 27.09
N ARG A 517 14.84 1.96 27.26
CA ARG A 517 13.79 1.22 26.55
C ARG A 517 13.92 1.38 25.03
N ALA A 518 14.15 2.60 24.55
CA ALA A 518 14.36 2.86 23.13
C ALA A 518 15.56 2.09 22.56
N LEU A 519 16.63 1.94 23.33
CA LEU A 519 17.81 1.16 22.95
C LEU A 519 17.45 -0.33 22.82
N LEU A 520 16.75 -0.90 23.81
CA LEU A 520 16.33 -2.31 23.78
C LEU A 520 15.37 -2.62 22.63
N MET A 521 14.41 -1.74 22.37
CA MET A 521 13.51 -1.84 21.20
C MET A 521 14.29 -1.84 19.88
N MET A 522 15.32 -0.99 19.80
CA MET A 522 16.16 -0.93 18.61
C MET A 522 16.99 -2.20 18.41
N GLU A 523 17.47 -2.82 19.49
CA GLU A 523 18.15 -4.12 19.44
C GLU A 523 17.22 -5.25 18.98
N GLU A 524 15.94 -5.22 19.37
CA GLU A 524 14.93 -6.19 18.93
C GLU A 524 14.57 -6.06 17.45
N LEU A 525 14.51 -4.82 16.94
CA LEU A 525 14.26 -4.57 15.52
C LEU A 525 15.44 -4.92 14.62
N GLN A 526 16.67 -4.94 15.15
CA GLN A 526 17.81 -5.38 14.36
C GLN A 526 17.72 -6.89 14.15
N PRO A 527 17.65 -7.38 12.90
CA PRO A 527 17.88 -8.79 12.66
C PRO A 527 19.31 -9.07 13.15
N VAL A 528 19.44 -9.91 14.18
CA VAL A 528 20.73 -10.34 14.71
C VAL A 528 21.48 -11.05 13.57
N LYS A 529 22.25 -10.27 12.80
CA LYS A 529 23.36 -10.81 12.03
C LYS A 529 24.35 -11.31 13.06
N LYS A 530 24.24 -12.59 13.43
CA LYS A 530 25.39 -13.31 13.93
C LYS A 530 26.40 -13.29 12.78
N PHE A 531 27.39 -12.43 12.90
CA PHE A 531 28.61 -12.56 12.14
C PHE A 531 29.28 -13.82 12.69
N ASP A 532 29.09 -14.95 12.02
CA ASP A 532 29.95 -16.11 12.18
C ASP A 532 31.16 -15.97 11.24
#